data_AF-A0A852WED3-F1
#
_entry.id   AF-A0A852WED3-F1
#
_cell.length_a   1.000
_cell.length_b   1.000
_cell.length_c   1.000
_cell.angle_alpha   90.00
_cell.angle_beta   90.00
_cell.angle_gamma   90.00
#
_symmetry.space_group_name_H-M   'P 1'
#
loop_
_entity.id
_entity.type
_entity.pdbx_description
1 polymer ?
#
loop_
_entity_poly.entity_id
_entity_poly.type
_entity_poly.pdbx_seq_one_letter_code
_entity_poly.pdbx_strand_id
1 'polypeptide(L)'
;MTTLFALLIAATAMVGNTVAALWEARGSRLAKYGRPVWLQPWFLAGLLADVVAWVLTVVALRYLPVFAVQSILAGAIALTTLADHDWNPWNLIRRDRWAVGAVLAGLVVVAASAAPDRPDALPPVATPVLLVSFVVILAAAPFVWRAGRPMLLALLAGLGFGGTALAVRAIHPGPLRWETAGNLLLDPLVYGVVAMGVLGVLAFARALQDGAVGPATAVLSVTEVVVPGLVGIALLGDRIRPGWEGAALAGVLVALGGVVALTRPDPESVRRRVH
;
A
#
# COMPACT_ATOMS: atom_id res chain seq x y z
N MET A 1 -13.07 15.34 -12.62
CA MET A 1 -12.78 13.90 -12.77
C MET A 1 -13.83 13.13 -11.98
N THR A 2 -14.50 12.13 -12.54
CA THR A 2 -15.57 11.40 -11.84
C THR A 2 -14.99 10.38 -10.85
N THR A 3 -15.74 10.03 -9.81
CA THR A 3 -15.39 9.00 -8.80
C THR A 3 -15.04 7.67 -9.42
N LEU A 4 -15.85 7.25 -10.39
CA LEU A 4 -15.65 6.00 -11.11
C LEU A 4 -14.28 5.98 -11.78
N PHE A 5 -13.89 7.08 -12.42
CA PHE A 5 -12.59 7.18 -13.06
C PHE A 5 -11.44 7.14 -12.05
N ALA A 6 -11.59 7.78 -10.89
CA ALA A 6 -10.59 7.70 -9.82
C ALA A 6 -10.46 6.27 -9.23
N LEU A 7 -11.58 5.56 -9.08
CA LEU A 7 -11.59 4.15 -8.66
C LEU A 7 -10.94 3.24 -9.69
N LEU A 8 -11.18 3.48 -10.99
CA LEU A 8 -10.52 2.76 -12.07
C LEU A 8 -9.01 3.01 -12.07
N ILE A 9 -8.55 4.24 -11.81
CA ILE A 9 -7.12 4.55 -11.65
C ILE A 9 -6.54 3.79 -10.45
N ALA A 10 -7.22 3.78 -9.30
CA ALA A 10 -6.75 3.04 -8.13
C ALA A 10 -6.69 1.53 -8.37
N ALA A 11 -7.69 0.96 -9.04
CA ALA A 11 -7.70 -0.45 -9.44
C ALA A 11 -6.59 -0.76 -10.45
N THR A 12 -6.32 0.16 -11.38
CA THR A 12 -5.22 0.02 -12.35
C THR A 12 -3.87 0.09 -11.65
N ALA A 13 -3.72 0.95 -10.63
CA ALA A 13 -2.52 0.99 -9.78
C ALA A 13 -2.31 -0.33 -9.04
N MET A 14 -3.37 -0.91 -8.46
CA MET A 14 -3.32 -2.23 -7.80
C MET A 14 -2.87 -3.35 -8.77
N VAL A 15 -3.42 -3.38 -9.99
CA VAL A 15 -3.00 -4.33 -11.03
C VAL A 15 -1.55 -4.08 -11.44
N GLY A 16 -1.15 -2.82 -11.64
CA GLY A 16 0.21 -2.44 -11.97
C GLY A 16 1.22 -2.90 -10.92
N ASN A 17 0.92 -2.70 -9.63
CA ASN A 17 1.73 -3.15 -8.50
C ASN A 17 1.85 -4.69 -8.46
N THR A 18 0.76 -5.40 -8.79
CA THR A 18 0.78 -6.86 -8.91
C THR A 18 1.71 -7.31 -10.05
N VAL A 19 1.60 -6.68 -11.21
CA VAL A 19 2.44 -6.99 -12.39
C VAL A 19 3.92 -6.68 -12.09
N ALA A 20 4.20 -5.55 -11.45
CA ALA A 20 5.54 -5.17 -11.01
C ALA A 20 6.15 -6.26 -10.13
N ALA A 21 5.45 -6.64 -9.04
CA ALA A 21 5.90 -7.70 -8.14
C ALA A 21 6.16 -9.04 -8.86
N LEU A 22 5.30 -9.44 -9.81
CA LEU A 22 5.49 -10.66 -10.59
C LEU A 22 6.73 -10.59 -11.50
N TRP A 23 6.96 -9.45 -12.15
CA TRP A 23 8.11 -9.23 -13.02
C TRP A 23 9.43 -9.14 -12.24
N GLU A 24 9.42 -8.47 -11.09
CA GLU A 24 10.57 -8.42 -10.18
C GLU A 24 10.90 -9.81 -9.62
N ALA A 25 9.90 -10.59 -9.21
CA ALA A 25 10.08 -11.96 -8.76
C ALA A 25 10.65 -12.84 -9.88
N ARG A 26 10.16 -12.68 -11.11
CA ARG A 26 10.69 -13.38 -12.29
C ARG A 26 12.14 -12.97 -12.58
N GLY A 27 12.44 -11.68 -12.58
CA GLY A 27 13.78 -11.15 -12.79
C GLY A 27 14.78 -11.63 -11.73
N SER A 28 14.34 -11.65 -10.46
CA SER A 28 15.14 -12.14 -9.33
C SER A 28 15.43 -13.64 -9.44
N ARG A 29 14.46 -14.46 -9.88
CA ARG A 29 14.66 -15.90 -10.13
C ARG A 29 15.59 -16.17 -11.32
N LEU A 30 15.60 -15.31 -12.32
CA LEU A 30 16.45 -15.44 -13.52
C LEU A 30 17.88 -14.94 -13.29
N ALA A 31 18.15 -14.22 -12.21
CA ALA A 31 19.48 -13.80 -11.82
C ALA A 31 20.34 -15.03 -11.45
N LYS A 32 21.07 -15.56 -12.43
CA LYS A 32 22.09 -16.60 -12.20
C LYS A 32 23.26 -16.02 -11.39
N TYR A 33 23.91 -16.88 -10.61
CA TYR A 33 25.15 -16.56 -9.87
C TYR A 33 26.12 -15.75 -10.73
N GLY A 34 26.49 -14.55 -10.26
CA GLY A 34 27.49 -13.68 -10.89
C GLY A 34 26.95 -12.54 -11.77
N ARG A 35 25.64 -12.48 -12.07
CA ARG A 35 25.04 -11.29 -12.72
C ARG A 35 24.17 -10.52 -11.73
N PRO A 36 24.38 -9.20 -11.59
CA PRO A 36 23.57 -8.42 -10.68
C PRO A 36 22.10 -8.38 -11.11
N VAL A 37 21.20 -8.46 -10.13
CA VAL A 37 19.73 -8.47 -10.32
C VAL A 37 19.26 -7.22 -11.06
N TRP A 38 19.87 -6.06 -10.80
CA TRP A 38 19.55 -4.77 -11.42
C TRP A 38 19.87 -4.69 -12.93
N LEU A 39 20.54 -5.69 -13.51
CA LEU A 39 20.73 -5.80 -14.96
C LEU A 39 19.72 -6.73 -15.63
N GLN A 40 18.82 -7.36 -14.88
CA GLN A 40 17.81 -8.26 -15.45
C GLN A 40 16.68 -7.44 -16.07
N PRO A 41 16.38 -7.60 -17.38
CA PRO A 41 15.33 -6.84 -18.05
C PRO A 41 13.95 -6.94 -17.37
N TRP A 42 13.61 -8.13 -16.87
CA TRP A 42 12.35 -8.33 -16.13
C TRP A 42 12.31 -7.60 -14.79
N PHE A 43 13.45 -7.48 -14.11
CA PHE A 43 13.53 -6.72 -12.85
C PHE A 43 13.38 -5.22 -13.13
N LEU A 44 14.06 -4.69 -14.15
CA LEU A 44 13.92 -3.30 -14.57
C LEU A 44 12.51 -2.98 -15.07
N ALA A 45 11.89 -3.90 -15.81
CA ALA A 45 10.49 -3.76 -16.24
C ALA A 45 9.54 -3.72 -15.04
N GLY A 46 9.80 -4.55 -14.02
CA GLY A 46 9.08 -4.51 -12.75
C GLY A 46 9.20 -3.16 -12.05
N LEU A 47 10.42 -2.65 -11.90
CA LEU A 47 10.68 -1.34 -11.31
C LEU A 47 9.98 -0.20 -12.07
N LEU A 48 9.98 -0.25 -13.40
CA LEU A 48 9.24 0.72 -14.23
C LEU A 48 7.73 0.63 -14.01
N ALA A 49 7.18 -0.59 -13.93
CA ALA A 49 5.77 -0.81 -13.62
C ALA A 49 5.41 -0.29 -12.23
N ASP A 50 6.30 -0.41 -11.25
CA ASP A 50 6.15 0.13 -9.90
C ASP A 50 6.09 1.65 -9.91
N VAL A 51 6.97 2.33 -10.64
CA VAL A 51 6.93 3.79 -10.81
C VAL A 51 5.60 4.22 -11.43
N VAL A 52 5.12 3.52 -12.46
CA VAL A 52 3.83 3.82 -13.09
C VAL A 52 2.67 3.59 -12.12
N ALA A 53 2.65 2.47 -11.40
CA ALA A 53 1.63 2.16 -10.40
C ALA A 53 1.62 3.18 -9.26
N TRP A 54 2.80 3.66 -8.84
CA TRP A 54 2.94 4.71 -7.85
C TRP A 54 2.40 6.05 -8.35
N VAL A 55 2.70 6.44 -9.59
CA VAL A 55 2.12 7.66 -10.19
C VAL A 55 0.58 7.55 -10.26
N LEU A 56 0.04 6.41 -10.67
CA LEU A 56 -1.41 6.17 -10.66
C LEU A 56 -1.99 6.26 -9.24
N THR A 57 -1.28 5.76 -8.23
CA THR A 57 -1.66 5.90 -6.82
C THR A 57 -1.69 7.36 -6.39
N VAL A 58 -0.67 8.15 -6.77
CA VAL A 58 -0.61 9.60 -6.50
C VAL A 58 -1.80 10.30 -7.13
N VAL A 59 -2.15 9.97 -8.38
CA VAL A 59 -3.34 10.48 -9.05
C VAL A 59 -4.60 10.09 -8.28
N ALA A 60 -4.77 8.82 -7.91
CA ALA A 60 -5.94 8.33 -7.17
C ALA A 60 -6.13 9.06 -5.84
N LEU A 61 -5.04 9.27 -5.08
CA LEU A 61 -5.03 10.02 -3.83
C LEU A 61 -5.45 11.48 -4.00
N ARG A 62 -5.48 12.06 -5.20
CA ARG A 62 -6.04 13.41 -5.40
C ARG A 62 -7.57 13.43 -5.30
N TYR A 63 -8.23 12.33 -5.66
CA TYR A 63 -9.69 12.30 -5.85
C TYR A 63 -10.41 11.35 -4.91
N LEU A 64 -9.70 10.37 -4.34
CA LEU A 64 -10.26 9.42 -3.40
C LEU A 64 -9.72 9.63 -1.97
N PRO A 65 -10.53 9.29 -0.96
CA PRO A 65 -10.06 9.15 0.41
C PRO A 65 -8.88 8.18 0.53
N VAL A 66 -7.97 8.45 1.46
CA VAL A 66 -6.77 7.63 1.70
C VAL A 66 -7.17 6.21 2.07
N PHE A 67 -8.16 6.03 2.95
CA PHE A 67 -8.61 4.69 3.35
C PHE A 67 -9.06 3.85 2.14
N ALA A 68 -9.72 4.46 1.16
CA ALA A 68 -10.22 3.77 -0.02
C ALA A 68 -9.07 3.36 -0.95
N VAL A 69 -8.13 4.27 -1.22
CA VAL A 69 -6.95 3.97 -2.05
C VAL A 69 -6.11 2.88 -1.40
N GLN A 70 -5.80 3.00 -0.12
CA GLN A 70 -4.97 2.03 0.59
C GLN A 70 -5.63 0.65 0.65
N SER A 71 -6.95 0.59 0.88
CA SER A 71 -7.69 -0.67 0.84
C SER A 71 -7.58 -1.34 -0.52
N ILE A 72 -7.78 -0.58 -1.61
CA ILE A 72 -7.65 -1.09 -2.98
C ILE A 72 -6.23 -1.61 -3.22
N LEU A 73 -5.19 -0.88 -2.85
CA LEU A 73 -3.81 -1.33 -3.04
C LEU A 73 -3.48 -2.61 -2.26
N ALA A 74 -4.00 -2.76 -1.03
CA ALA A 74 -3.87 -3.99 -0.26
C ALA A 74 -4.49 -5.21 -0.99
N GLY A 75 -5.45 -4.96 -1.88
CA GLY A 75 -6.04 -5.96 -2.77
C GLY A 75 -5.06 -6.61 -3.74
N ALA A 76 -3.90 -6.00 -4.00
CA ALA A 76 -2.85 -6.58 -4.85
C ALA A 76 -2.42 -7.97 -4.35
N ILE A 77 -2.49 -8.22 -3.03
CA ILE A 77 -2.17 -9.53 -2.45
C ILE A 77 -3.09 -10.62 -3.01
N ALA A 78 -4.39 -10.35 -3.12
CA ALA A 78 -5.34 -11.30 -3.72
C ALA A 78 -5.02 -11.58 -5.20
N LEU A 79 -4.61 -10.55 -5.95
CA LEU A 79 -4.19 -10.73 -7.34
C LEU A 79 -2.88 -11.50 -7.45
N THR A 80 -1.90 -11.25 -6.59
CA THR A 80 -0.65 -12.02 -6.58
C THR A 80 -0.91 -13.49 -6.23
N THR A 81 -1.80 -13.78 -5.27
CA THR A 81 -2.16 -15.16 -4.93
C THR A 81 -2.86 -15.87 -6.09
N LEU A 82 -3.72 -15.17 -6.83
CA LEU A 82 -4.33 -15.72 -8.06
C LEU A 82 -3.29 -15.95 -9.15
N ALA A 83 -2.37 -15.02 -9.34
CA ALA A 83 -1.32 -15.12 -10.34
C ALA A 83 -0.38 -16.31 -10.09
N ASP A 84 -0.08 -16.62 -8.81
CA ASP A 84 0.67 -17.80 -8.41
C ASP A 84 -0.05 -19.13 -8.74
N HIS A 85 -1.33 -19.08 -9.08
CA HIS A 85 -2.19 -20.21 -9.41
C HIS A 85 -2.83 -20.09 -10.81
N ASP A 86 -2.08 -19.55 -11.78
CA ASP A 86 -2.48 -19.41 -13.19
C ASP A 86 -3.75 -18.59 -13.40
N TRP A 87 -4.02 -17.62 -12.51
CA TRP A 87 -5.25 -16.80 -12.51
C TRP A 87 -6.54 -17.61 -12.33
N ASN A 88 -6.43 -18.89 -11.97
CA ASN A 88 -7.56 -19.78 -11.80
C ASN A 88 -7.89 -19.94 -10.30
N PRO A 89 -8.98 -19.35 -9.79
CA PRO A 89 -9.33 -19.47 -8.38
C PRO A 89 -9.64 -20.92 -7.95
N TRP A 90 -9.91 -21.83 -8.89
CA TRP A 90 -10.17 -23.24 -8.61
C TRP A 90 -8.90 -24.02 -8.25
N ASN A 91 -7.72 -23.50 -8.61
CA ASN A 91 -6.42 -24.05 -8.22
C ASN A 91 -6.05 -23.70 -6.77
N LEU A 92 -6.72 -22.72 -6.16
CA LEU A 92 -6.51 -22.35 -4.76
C LEU A 92 -7.17 -23.35 -3.82
N ILE A 93 -6.54 -23.55 -2.66
CA ILE A 93 -7.19 -24.21 -1.51
C ILE A 93 -8.43 -23.43 -1.09
N ARG A 94 -9.39 -24.13 -0.47
CA ARG A 94 -10.69 -23.57 -0.10
C ARG A 94 -10.56 -22.28 0.73
N ARG A 95 -9.63 -22.25 1.67
CA ARG A 95 -9.33 -21.09 2.53
C ARG A 95 -8.96 -19.86 1.70
N ASP A 96 -7.98 -20.00 0.82
CA ASP A 96 -7.43 -18.88 0.05
C ASP A 96 -8.45 -18.39 -0.99
N ARG A 97 -9.26 -19.29 -1.55
CA ARG A 97 -10.38 -18.92 -2.42
C ARG A 97 -11.40 -18.04 -1.70
N TRP A 98 -11.81 -18.42 -0.49
CA TRP A 98 -12.71 -17.58 0.32
C TRP A 98 -12.06 -16.26 0.71
N ALA A 99 -10.76 -16.26 1.00
CA ALA A 99 -10.03 -15.05 1.34
C ALA A 99 -9.92 -14.08 0.15
N VAL A 100 -9.63 -14.57 -1.07
CA VAL A 100 -9.70 -13.77 -2.31
C VAL A 100 -11.10 -13.19 -2.49
N GLY A 101 -12.14 -14.01 -2.36
CA GLY A 101 -13.52 -13.55 -2.45
C GLY A 101 -13.86 -12.46 -1.42
N ALA A 102 -13.40 -12.62 -0.17
CA ALA A 102 -13.55 -11.64 0.89
C ALA A 102 -12.83 -10.33 0.56
N VAL A 103 -11.58 -10.38 0.07
CA VAL A 103 -10.84 -9.19 -0.38
C VAL A 103 -11.67 -8.45 -1.43
N LEU A 104 -12.00 -9.11 -2.54
CA LEU A 104 -12.71 -8.46 -3.65
C LEU A 104 -14.07 -7.89 -3.24
N ALA A 105 -14.85 -8.62 -2.44
CA ALA A 105 -16.12 -8.14 -1.91
C ALA A 105 -15.94 -6.93 -1.00
N GLY A 106 -14.96 -6.97 -0.09
CA GLY A 106 -14.62 -5.85 0.79
C GLY A 106 -14.22 -4.60 0.00
N LEU A 107 -13.41 -4.76 -1.06
CA LEU A 107 -13.03 -3.65 -1.93
C LEU A 107 -14.21 -3.01 -2.66
N VAL A 108 -15.18 -3.82 -3.13
CA VAL A 108 -16.41 -3.29 -3.74
C VAL A 108 -17.18 -2.43 -2.74
N VAL A 109 -17.31 -2.88 -1.49
CA VAL A 109 -17.99 -2.12 -0.44
C VAL A 109 -17.22 -0.84 -0.11
N VAL A 110 -15.89 -0.90 0.03
CA VAL A 110 -15.04 0.27 0.28
C VAL A 110 -15.16 1.28 -0.86
N ALA A 111 -15.08 0.83 -2.11
CA ALA A 111 -15.23 1.68 -3.29
C ALA A 111 -16.61 2.36 -3.34
N ALA A 112 -17.68 1.64 -3.00
CA ALA A 112 -19.04 2.19 -2.94
C ALA A 112 -19.24 3.18 -1.79
N SER A 113 -18.46 3.05 -0.70
CA SER A 113 -18.53 3.92 0.47
C SER A 113 -17.76 5.23 0.33
N ALA A 114 -16.82 5.32 -0.61
CA ALA A 114 -15.97 6.49 -0.77
C ALA A 114 -16.80 7.72 -1.19
N ALA A 115 -16.78 8.79 -0.38
CA ALA A 115 -17.37 10.06 -0.79
C ALA A 115 -16.37 10.81 -1.67
N PRO A 116 -16.73 11.13 -2.92
CA PRO A 116 -15.83 11.71 -3.88
C PRO A 116 -15.87 13.22 -3.81
N ASP A 117 -15.36 13.82 -2.74
CA ASP A 117 -15.04 15.24 -2.72
C ASP A 117 -13.92 15.48 -1.72
N ARG A 118 -12.82 16.02 -2.21
CA ARG A 118 -11.73 16.51 -1.36
C ARG A 118 -12.12 17.93 -0.91
N PRO A 119 -11.96 18.28 0.37
CA PRO A 119 -12.11 19.67 0.81
C PRO A 119 -11.16 20.59 0.03
N ASP A 120 -11.65 21.77 -0.40
CA ASP A 120 -10.85 22.74 -1.18
C ASP A 120 -9.61 23.24 -0.43
N ALA A 121 -9.66 23.23 0.90
CA ALA A 121 -8.55 23.56 1.78
C ALA A 121 -8.45 22.56 2.94
N LEU A 122 -7.21 22.22 3.29
CA LEU A 122 -6.93 21.48 4.51
C LEU A 122 -7.02 22.40 5.73
N PRO A 123 -7.34 21.86 6.92
CA PRO A 123 -7.14 22.59 8.16
C PRO A 123 -5.69 23.10 8.25
N PRO A 124 -5.43 24.34 8.70
CA PRO A 124 -4.08 24.91 8.80
C PRO A 124 -3.12 24.06 9.65
N VAL A 125 -3.67 23.29 10.60
CA VAL A 125 -2.93 22.41 11.50
C VAL A 125 -2.51 21.08 10.85
N ALA A 126 -3.09 20.69 9.70
CA ALA A 126 -2.87 19.39 9.09
C ALA A 126 -1.40 19.17 8.68
N THR A 127 -0.83 20.11 7.92
CA THR A 127 0.57 20.04 7.48
C THR A 127 1.56 19.98 8.64
N PRO A 128 1.54 20.88 9.64
CA PRO A 128 2.50 20.80 10.74
C PRO A 128 2.34 19.52 11.58
N VAL A 129 1.12 19.04 11.82
CA VAL A 129 0.90 17.78 12.55
C VAL A 129 1.49 16.58 11.79
N LEU A 130 1.30 16.52 10.46
CA LEU A 130 1.92 15.47 9.65
C LEU A 130 3.44 15.53 9.70
N LEU A 131 4.03 16.72 9.52
CA LEU A 131 5.48 16.88 9.55
C LEU A 131 6.08 16.49 10.90
N VAL A 132 5.47 16.93 12.01
CA VAL A 132 5.89 16.52 13.36
C VAL A 132 5.77 15.01 13.53
N SER A 133 4.67 14.41 13.06
CA SER A 133 4.48 12.95 13.13
C SER A 133 5.56 12.21 12.33
N PHE A 134 5.91 12.68 11.14
CA PHE A 134 6.98 12.08 10.32
C PHE A 134 8.34 12.20 11.02
N VAL A 135 8.66 13.35 11.60
CA VAL A 135 9.89 13.54 12.38
C VAL A 135 9.95 12.58 13.57
N VAL A 136 8.84 12.42 14.31
CA VAL A 136 8.76 11.48 15.44
C VAL A 136 8.97 10.04 14.99
N ILE A 137 8.34 9.62 13.88
CA ILE A 137 8.50 8.27 13.33
C ILE A 137 9.95 8.04 12.87
N LEU A 138 10.55 9.00 12.17
CA LEU A 138 11.94 8.93 11.71
C LEU A 138 12.92 8.90 12.89
N ALA A 139 12.66 9.67 13.95
CA ALA A 139 13.46 9.66 15.17
C ALA A 139 13.32 8.33 15.94
N ALA A 140 12.16 7.68 15.88
CA ALA A 140 11.93 6.37 16.49
C ALA A 140 12.56 5.21 15.70
N ALA A 141 12.74 5.36 14.38
CA ALA A 141 13.21 4.30 13.49
C ALA A 141 14.52 3.62 13.94
N PRO A 142 15.59 4.33 14.37
CA PRO A 142 16.82 3.70 14.83
C PRO A 142 16.66 2.82 16.08
N PHE A 143 15.66 3.11 16.93
CA PHE A 143 15.36 2.29 18.11
C PHE A 143 14.64 1.00 17.71
N VAL A 144 13.68 1.10 16.80
CA VAL A 144 12.99 -0.06 16.22
C VAL A 144 13.98 -0.95 15.47
N TRP A 145 14.92 -0.36 14.73
CA TRP A 145 15.98 -1.09 14.04
C TRP A 145 16.85 -1.89 15.00
N ARG A 146 17.26 -1.27 16.11
CA ARG A 146 18.07 -1.93 17.15
C ARG A 146 17.31 -3.03 17.88
N ALA A 147 16.00 -2.90 18.03
CA ALA A 147 15.18 -3.95 18.64
C ALA A 147 15.14 -5.23 17.79
N GLY A 148 15.37 -5.13 16.47
CA GLY A 148 15.49 -6.29 15.57
C GLY A 148 14.23 -7.16 15.51
N ARG A 149 13.06 -6.65 15.90
CA ARG A 149 11.80 -7.40 15.92
C ARG A 149 11.12 -7.25 14.57
N PRO A 150 10.98 -8.31 13.75
CA PRO A 150 10.48 -8.20 12.38
C PRO A 150 9.09 -7.55 12.30
N MET A 151 8.22 -7.84 13.27
CA MET A 151 6.86 -7.31 13.28
C MET A 151 6.82 -5.80 13.60
N LEU A 152 7.77 -5.30 14.41
CA LEU A 152 7.90 -3.86 14.64
C LEU A 152 8.47 -3.15 13.41
N LEU A 153 9.36 -3.81 12.68
CA LEU A 153 9.88 -3.29 11.41
C LEU A 153 8.80 -3.27 10.32
N ALA A 154 7.93 -4.28 10.26
CA ALA A 154 6.77 -4.30 9.37
C ALA A 154 5.73 -3.22 9.73
N LEU A 155 5.51 -2.99 11.04
CA LEU A 155 4.70 -1.87 11.52
C LEU A 155 5.30 -0.53 11.09
N LEU A 156 6.61 -0.34 11.32
CA LEU A 156 7.34 0.86 10.89
C LEU A 156 7.27 1.07 9.38
N ALA A 157 7.32 -0.02 8.60
CA ALA A 157 7.16 0.03 7.17
C ALA A 157 5.77 0.54 6.75
N GLY A 158 4.71 0.04 7.40
CA GLY A 158 3.34 0.47 7.13
C GLY A 158 3.10 1.92 7.51
N LEU A 159 3.73 2.39 8.60
CA LEU A 159 3.75 3.82 8.94
C LEU A 159 4.52 4.64 7.90
N GLY A 160 5.61 4.11 7.35
CA GLY A 160 6.37 4.70 6.24
C GLY A 160 5.50 4.91 5.01
N PHE A 161 4.97 3.84 4.42
CA PHE A 161 4.14 3.94 3.22
C PHE A 161 2.83 4.71 3.46
N GLY A 162 2.20 4.52 4.61
CA GLY A 162 1.03 5.30 5.00
C GLY A 162 1.33 6.79 5.14
N GLY A 163 2.50 7.14 5.69
CA GLY A 163 3.00 8.51 5.76
C GLY A 163 3.21 9.13 4.38
N THR A 164 3.75 8.36 3.43
CA THR A 164 3.87 8.76 2.02
C THR A 164 2.50 9.07 1.42
N ALA A 165 1.51 8.20 1.63
CA ALA A 165 0.14 8.42 1.14
C ALA A 165 -0.51 9.66 1.75
N LEU A 166 -0.34 9.89 3.05
CA LEU A 166 -0.82 11.08 3.74
C LEU A 166 -0.14 12.35 3.23
N ALA A 167 1.18 12.33 3.02
CA ALA A 167 1.92 13.45 2.49
C ALA A 167 1.46 13.81 1.07
N VAL A 168 1.35 12.82 0.17
CA VAL A 168 0.80 13.01 -1.18
C VAL A 168 -0.62 13.55 -1.15
N ARG A 169 -1.46 12.98 -0.27
CA ARG A 169 -2.82 13.46 -0.05
C ARG A 169 -2.77 14.91 0.42
N ALA A 170 -1.89 15.31 1.33
CA ALA A 170 -1.88 16.64 1.93
C ALA A 170 -1.32 17.76 1.03
N ILE A 171 -0.40 17.48 0.09
CA ILE A 171 0.17 18.49 -0.81
C ILE A 171 -0.92 19.24 -1.59
N HIS A 172 -0.87 20.58 -1.61
CA HIS A 172 -1.79 21.45 -2.37
C HIS A 172 -1.00 22.50 -3.17
N PRO A 173 -1.34 22.73 -4.46
CA PRO A 173 -2.46 22.20 -5.25
C PRO A 173 -2.32 20.72 -5.67
N GLY A 174 -1.27 20.03 -5.23
CA GLY A 174 -0.98 18.62 -5.51
C GLY A 174 0.11 18.48 -6.57
N PRO A 175 0.99 17.46 -6.49
CA PRO A 175 2.24 17.39 -7.28
C PRO A 175 2.05 17.51 -8.80
N LEU A 176 0.89 17.11 -9.33
CA LEU A 176 0.56 17.14 -10.76
C LEU A 176 0.00 18.49 -11.26
N ARG A 177 -0.29 19.43 -10.36
CA ARG A 177 -0.89 20.74 -10.69
C ARG A 177 0.08 21.91 -10.50
N TRP A 178 1.35 21.65 -10.19
CA TRP A 178 2.36 22.70 -10.07
C TRP A 178 2.86 23.11 -11.45
N GLU A 179 2.89 24.41 -11.73
CA GLU A 179 3.36 24.97 -13.01
C GLU A 179 4.87 24.85 -13.20
N THR A 180 5.63 24.69 -12.11
CA THR A 180 7.09 24.61 -12.14
C THR A 180 7.61 23.63 -11.09
N ALA A 181 8.60 22.81 -11.46
CA ALA A 181 9.24 21.86 -10.54
C ALA A 181 9.89 22.54 -9.32
N GLY A 182 10.39 23.77 -9.47
CA GLY A 182 10.99 24.53 -8.37
C GLY A 182 10.00 24.82 -7.24
N ASN A 183 8.73 25.04 -7.59
CA ASN A 183 7.70 25.29 -6.59
C ASN A 183 7.44 23.99 -5.78
N LEU A 184 7.45 22.81 -6.42
CA LEU A 184 7.30 21.52 -5.74
C LEU A 184 8.37 21.33 -4.63
N LEU A 185 9.61 21.76 -4.89
CA LEU A 185 10.72 21.65 -3.93
C LEU A 185 10.56 22.56 -2.71
N LEU A 186 9.68 23.56 -2.75
CA LEU A 186 9.40 24.43 -1.61
C LEU A 186 8.39 23.82 -0.64
N ASP A 187 7.64 22.79 -1.05
CA ASP A 187 6.67 22.13 -0.18
C ASP A 187 7.36 21.11 0.74
N PRO A 188 7.35 21.31 2.07
CA PRO A 188 8.00 20.41 3.02
C PRO A 188 7.46 18.98 2.97
N LEU A 189 6.20 18.78 2.56
CA LEU A 189 5.59 17.45 2.48
C LEU A 189 6.20 16.58 1.39
N VAL A 190 6.81 17.17 0.36
CA VAL A 190 7.51 16.43 -0.72
C VAL A 190 8.71 15.68 -0.15
N TYR A 191 9.42 16.29 0.79
CA TYR A 191 10.49 15.60 1.52
C TYR A 191 9.93 14.51 2.44
N GLY A 192 8.72 14.71 2.99
CA GLY A 192 7.98 13.69 3.73
C GLY A 192 7.65 12.46 2.88
N VAL A 193 7.19 12.65 1.63
CA VAL A 193 6.94 11.56 0.66
C VAL A 193 8.20 10.70 0.48
N VAL A 194 9.35 11.34 0.24
CA VAL A 194 10.61 10.62 0.01
C VAL A 194 11.11 9.95 1.28
N ALA A 195 11.20 10.68 2.40
CA ALA A 195 11.75 10.15 3.65
C ALA A 195 10.92 8.99 4.20
N MET A 196 9.59 9.12 4.20
CA MET A 196 8.69 8.07 4.67
C MET A 196 8.63 6.88 3.71
N GLY A 197 8.72 7.12 2.40
CA GLY A 197 8.82 6.05 1.40
C GLY A 197 10.10 5.23 1.54
N VAL A 198 11.25 5.90 1.67
CA VAL A 198 12.55 5.24 1.91
C VAL A 198 12.53 4.46 3.23
N LEU A 199 11.99 5.06 4.30
CA LEU A 199 11.81 4.35 5.56
C LEU A 199 10.96 3.09 5.39
N GLY A 200 9.84 3.20 4.67
CA GLY A 200 8.93 2.11 4.35
C GLY A 200 9.65 0.93 3.70
N VAL A 201 10.36 1.20 2.60
CA VAL A 201 11.12 0.20 1.84
C VAL A 201 12.20 -0.46 2.68
N LEU A 202 13.02 0.33 3.37
CA LEU A 202 14.14 -0.19 4.15
C LEU A 202 13.66 -1.01 5.36
N ALA A 203 12.62 -0.54 6.05
CA ALA A 203 12.07 -1.22 7.21
C ALA A 203 11.40 -2.54 6.79
N PHE A 204 10.68 -2.54 5.66
CA PHE A 204 10.05 -3.76 5.15
C PHE A 204 11.10 -4.76 4.68
N ALA A 205 12.11 -4.32 3.92
CA ALA A 205 13.21 -5.18 3.50
C ALA A 205 13.90 -5.81 4.71
N ARG A 206 14.16 -5.05 5.78
CA ARG A 206 14.72 -5.58 7.02
C ARG A 206 13.78 -6.56 7.72
N ALA A 207 12.48 -6.28 7.75
CA ALA A 207 11.48 -7.19 8.31
C ALA A 207 11.44 -8.54 7.58
N LEU A 208 11.61 -8.53 6.25
CA LEU A 208 11.66 -9.74 5.43
C LEU A 208 12.97 -10.52 5.58
N GLN A 209 14.09 -9.83 5.87
CA GLN A 209 15.36 -10.49 6.14
C GLN A 209 15.33 -11.28 7.46
N ASP A 210 14.70 -10.70 8.49
CA ASP A 210 14.73 -11.25 9.85
C ASP A 210 13.46 -12.04 10.21
N GLY A 211 12.43 -12.00 9.37
CA GLY A 211 11.09 -12.51 9.70
C GLY A 211 10.40 -13.23 8.57
N ALA A 212 9.26 -13.85 8.90
CA ALA A 212 8.43 -14.54 7.93
C ALA A 212 7.68 -13.53 7.04
N VAL A 213 7.79 -13.71 5.72
CA VAL A 213 7.19 -12.84 4.70
C VAL A 213 5.70 -12.62 4.94
N GLY A 214 4.96 -13.71 5.14
CA GLY A 214 3.52 -13.68 5.35
C GLY A 214 3.07 -12.75 6.50
N PRO A 215 3.42 -13.07 7.76
CA PRO A 215 3.11 -12.20 8.89
C PRO A 215 3.60 -10.76 8.75
N ALA A 216 4.80 -10.54 8.18
CA ALA A 216 5.33 -9.19 7.96
C ALA A 216 4.45 -8.40 6.96
N THR A 217 4.09 -9.01 5.83
CA THR A 217 3.18 -8.40 4.85
C THR A 217 1.80 -8.12 5.46
N ALA A 218 1.29 -9.02 6.30
CA ALA A 218 0.01 -8.81 6.99
C ALA A 218 0.03 -7.56 7.89
N VAL A 219 1.09 -7.43 8.72
CA VAL A 219 1.25 -6.27 9.61
C VAL A 219 1.43 -4.98 8.80
N LEU A 220 2.24 -5.03 7.75
CA LEU A 220 2.43 -3.91 6.82
C LEU A 220 1.07 -3.44 6.26
N SER A 221 0.33 -4.33 5.59
CA SER A 221 -0.92 -3.99 4.90
C SER A 221 -1.99 -3.47 5.86
N VAL A 222 -2.14 -4.07 7.04
CA VAL A 222 -3.09 -3.57 8.03
C VAL A 222 -2.71 -2.17 8.51
N THR A 223 -1.44 -1.94 8.80
CA THR A 223 -0.96 -0.65 9.30
C THR A 223 -1.10 0.45 8.25
N GLU A 224 -0.69 0.15 7.02
CA GLU A 224 -0.74 1.07 5.88
C GLU A 224 -2.17 1.42 5.46
N VAL A 225 -3.17 0.57 5.77
CA VAL A 225 -4.58 0.90 5.50
C VAL A 225 -5.20 1.65 6.67
N VAL A 226 -5.07 1.12 7.88
CA VAL A 226 -5.81 1.60 9.05
C VAL A 226 -5.29 2.95 9.53
N VAL A 227 -3.98 3.09 9.72
CA VAL A 227 -3.40 4.31 10.31
C VAL A 227 -3.65 5.52 9.41
N PRO A 228 -3.23 5.55 8.14
CA PRO A 228 -3.47 6.72 7.31
C PRO A 228 -4.94 6.87 6.90
N GLY A 229 -5.73 5.81 6.91
CA GLY A 229 -7.19 5.91 6.75
C GLY A 229 -7.83 6.73 7.88
N LEU A 230 -7.48 6.42 9.13
CA LEU A 230 -7.95 7.18 10.30
C LEU A 230 -7.45 8.62 10.29
N VAL A 231 -6.17 8.84 9.99
CA VAL A 231 -5.60 10.19 9.90
C VAL A 231 -6.22 10.98 8.74
N GLY A 232 -6.49 10.35 7.60
CA GLY A 232 -7.18 10.96 6.47
C GLY A 232 -8.55 11.51 6.86
N ILE A 233 -9.35 10.72 7.60
CA ILE A 233 -10.68 11.11 8.07
C ILE A 233 -10.57 12.20 9.15
N ALA A 234 -9.69 12.03 10.14
CA ALA A 234 -9.60 12.93 11.28
C ALA A 234 -8.93 14.28 10.97
N LEU A 235 -7.96 14.30 10.04
CA LEU A 235 -7.09 15.47 9.82
C LEU A 235 -7.21 16.05 8.41
N LEU A 236 -7.37 15.20 7.38
CA LEU A 236 -7.37 15.64 5.97
C LEU A 236 -8.77 15.86 5.41
N GLY A 237 -9.80 15.64 6.23
CA GLY A 237 -11.21 15.81 5.86
C GLY A 237 -11.69 14.80 4.83
N ASP A 238 -11.07 13.61 4.77
CA ASP A 238 -11.59 12.51 3.98
C ASP A 238 -12.96 12.09 4.51
N ARG A 239 -13.92 11.90 3.60
CA ARG A 239 -15.30 11.59 3.95
C ARG A 239 -15.70 10.20 3.47
N ILE A 240 -16.55 9.57 4.27
CA ILE A 240 -17.31 8.40 3.88
C ILE A 240 -18.69 8.91 3.45
N ARG A 241 -19.31 8.25 2.47
CA ARG A 241 -20.67 8.57 2.03
C ARG A 241 -21.62 8.51 3.24
N PRO A 242 -22.49 9.51 3.46
CA PRO A 242 -23.39 9.51 4.62
C PRO A 242 -24.22 8.22 4.69
N GLY A 243 -24.26 7.58 5.86
CA GLY A 243 -24.97 6.31 6.09
C GLY A 243 -24.22 5.06 5.62
N TRP A 244 -23.01 5.21 5.08
CA TRP A 244 -22.14 4.10 4.67
C TRP A 244 -20.99 3.87 5.65
N GLU A 245 -20.96 4.51 6.82
CA GLU A 245 -19.83 4.42 7.76
C GLU A 245 -19.62 2.97 8.25
N GLY A 246 -20.72 2.29 8.62
CA GLY A 246 -20.68 0.89 9.02
C GLY A 246 -20.28 -0.04 7.86
N ALA A 247 -20.76 0.25 6.65
CA ALA A 247 -20.40 -0.52 5.45
C ALA A 247 -18.92 -0.33 5.08
N ALA A 248 -18.40 0.90 5.14
CA ALA A 248 -17.00 1.20 4.92
C ALA A 248 -16.11 0.44 5.90
N LEU A 249 -16.42 0.51 7.19
CA LEU A 249 -15.68 -0.22 8.22
C LEU A 249 -15.74 -1.73 7.98
N ALA A 250 -16.92 -2.29 7.72
CA ALA A 250 -17.07 -3.70 7.41
C ALA A 250 -16.28 -4.11 6.16
N GLY A 251 -16.33 -3.31 5.09
CA GLY A 251 -15.59 -3.53 3.85
C GLY A 251 -14.08 -3.56 4.08
N VAL A 252 -13.55 -2.58 4.82
CA VAL A 252 -12.12 -2.53 5.20
C VAL A 252 -11.74 -3.75 6.03
N LEU A 253 -12.52 -4.09 7.06
CA LEU A 253 -12.24 -5.24 7.93
C LEU A 253 -12.29 -6.58 7.18
N VAL A 254 -13.26 -6.75 6.29
CA VAL A 254 -13.38 -7.95 5.46
C VAL A 254 -12.21 -8.04 4.48
N ALA A 255 -11.82 -6.92 3.84
CA ALA A 255 -10.69 -6.89 2.93
C ALA A 255 -9.36 -7.21 3.64
N LEU A 256 -9.09 -6.54 4.77
CA LEU A 256 -7.89 -6.78 5.57
C LEU A 256 -7.88 -8.19 6.15
N GLY A 257 -9.02 -8.71 6.61
CA GLY A 257 -9.16 -10.09 7.08
C GLY A 257 -8.81 -11.10 5.99
N GLY A 258 -9.26 -10.87 4.75
CA GLY A 258 -8.88 -11.67 3.59
C GLY A 258 -7.38 -11.59 3.29
N VAL A 259 -6.79 -10.39 3.28
CA VAL A 259 -5.34 -10.19 3.12
C VAL A 259 -4.54 -10.93 4.19
N VAL A 260 -4.94 -10.82 5.45
CA VAL A 260 -4.30 -11.52 6.57
C VAL A 260 -4.44 -13.04 6.42
N ALA A 261 -5.56 -13.54 5.88
CA ALA A 261 -5.73 -14.96 5.61
C ALA A 261 -4.82 -15.46 4.48
N LEU A 262 -4.69 -14.68 3.39
CA LEU A 262 -3.84 -15.01 2.23
C LEU A 262 -2.35 -14.98 2.55
N THR A 263 -1.95 -14.13 3.48
CA THR A 263 -0.56 -14.00 3.92
C THR A 263 -0.17 -15.06 4.95
N ARG A 264 -1.09 -15.90 5.43
CA ARG A 264 -0.75 -17.00 6.33
C ARG A 264 -0.16 -18.19 5.56
N PRO A 265 0.95 -18.79 6.04
CA PRO A 265 1.49 -20.00 5.46
C PRO A 265 0.41 -21.08 5.33
N ASP A 266 0.42 -21.82 4.22
CA ASP A 266 -0.40 -23.02 4.09
C ASP A 266 0.30 -24.19 4.81
N PRO A 267 -0.33 -24.80 5.84
CA PRO A 267 0.23 -25.94 6.57
C PRO A 267 0.53 -27.16 5.68
N GLU A 268 -0.15 -27.32 4.55
CA GLU A 268 0.06 -28.44 3.64
C GLU A 268 1.27 -28.22 2.71
N SER A 269 1.47 -26.99 2.24
CA SER A 269 2.67 -26.60 1.47
C SER A 269 4.00 -26.76 2.25
N VAL A 270 3.96 -26.65 3.58
CA VAL A 270 5.13 -26.87 4.45
C VAL A 270 5.49 -28.36 4.51
N ARG A 271 4.50 -29.27 4.52
CA ARG A 271 4.75 -30.72 4.55
C ARG A 271 5.36 -31.26 3.26
N ARG A 272 5.00 -30.71 2.10
CA ARG A 272 5.57 -31.15 0.79
C ARG A 272 7.01 -30.72 0.54
N ARG A 273 7.61 -29.83 1.34
CA ARG A 273 9.04 -29.47 1.22
C ARG A 273 9.96 -30.31 2.12
N VAL A 274 9.39 -31.11 3.01
CA VAL A 274 10.12 -31.94 3.98
C VAL A 274 10.22 -33.41 3.52
N HIS A 275 9.58 -33.74 2.40
CA HIS A 275 9.67 -35.04 1.72
C HIS A 275 10.17 -34.82 0.29
#